data_AF-C7LBT2-F1
#
_entry.id   AF-C7LBT2-F1
#
_cell.length_a   1.000
_cell.length_b   1.000
_cell.length_c   1.000
_cell.angle_alpha   90.00
_cell.angle_beta   90.00
_cell.angle_gamma   90.00
#
_symmetry.space_group_name_H-M   'P 1'
#
loop_
_entity.id
_entity.type
_entity.pdbx_description
1 polymer ?
#
loop_
_entity_poly.entity_id
_entity_poly.type
_entity_poly.pdbx_seq_one_letter_code
_entity_poly.pdbx_strand_id
1 'polypeptide(L)'
;MTPMDNEARTVNRMGELPERTKEFLSKLDEDDIETLEDAMQFYSTVRTLGRVGKWTVLSILAIIVGIVSLYENLLKMWGWFHR
;
A
#
# COMPACT_ATOMS: atom_id res chain seq x y z
N MET A 1 31.77 12.14 -14.98
CA MET A 1 30.67 13.08 -15.22
C MET A 1 30.91 14.28 -14.31
N THR A 2 31.02 15.46 -14.89
CA THR A 2 31.18 16.73 -14.16
C THR A 2 29.78 17.28 -13.79
N PRO A 3 29.68 18.26 -12.89
CA PRO A 3 28.38 18.83 -12.48
C PRO A 3 27.59 19.40 -13.67
N MET A 4 28.27 19.99 -14.65
CA MET A 4 27.65 20.64 -15.82
C MET A 4 26.90 19.64 -16.72
N ASP A 5 27.38 18.40 -16.85
CA ASP A 5 26.73 17.35 -17.65
C ASP A 5 25.50 16.74 -16.97
N ASN A 6 25.33 16.92 -15.66
CA ASN A 6 24.08 16.57 -14.96
C ASN A 6 23.01 17.63 -15.14
N GLU A 7 23.35 18.91 -15.02
CA GLU A 7 22.39 20.00 -15.22
C GLU A 7 21.88 20.05 -16.67
N ALA A 8 22.77 19.90 -17.65
CA ALA A 8 22.40 19.84 -19.06
C ALA A 8 21.41 18.70 -19.38
N ARG A 9 21.54 17.57 -18.68
CA ARG A 9 20.64 16.41 -18.82
C ARG A 9 19.27 16.67 -18.18
N THR A 10 19.24 17.33 -17.03
CA THR A 10 18.00 17.68 -16.32
C THR A 10 17.17 18.68 -17.13
N VAL A 11 17.82 19.73 -17.66
CA VAL A 11 17.16 20.74 -18.50
C VAL A 11 16.60 20.11 -19.77
N ASN A 12 17.36 19.22 -20.42
CA ASN A 12 16.88 18.50 -21.60
C ASN A 12 15.64 17.66 -21.30
N ARG A 13 15.63 16.93 -20.17
CA ARG A 13 14.47 16.14 -19.71
C ARG A 13 13.24 17.01 -19.38
N MET A 14 13.44 18.21 -18.82
CA MET A 14 12.34 19.16 -18.58
C MET A 14 11.75 19.68 -19.90
N GLY A 15 12.58 19.88 -20.92
CA GLY A 15 12.13 20.29 -22.26
C GLY A 15 11.18 19.29 -22.93
N GLU A 16 11.35 17.99 -22.65
CA GLU A 16 10.55 16.89 -23.21
C GLU A 16 9.21 16.65 -22.49
N LEU A 17 8.95 17.32 -21.36
CA LEU A 17 7.71 17.13 -20.61
C LEU A 17 6.49 17.71 -21.34
N PRO A 18 5.31 17.07 -21.22
CA PRO A 18 4.05 17.64 -21.69
C PRO A 18 3.79 19.03 -21.07
N GLU A 19 3.17 19.92 -21.83
CA GLU A 19 2.94 21.32 -21.42
C GLU A 19 2.23 21.43 -20.07
N ARG A 20 1.21 20.61 -19.85
CA ARG A 20 0.47 20.52 -18.58
C ARG A 20 1.39 20.17 -17.40
N THR A 21 2.36 19.27 -17.61
CA THR A 21 3.29 18.84 -16.56
C THR A 21 4.28 19.94 -16.24
N LYS A 22 4.78 20.68 -17.25
CA LYS A 22 5.65 21.84 -17.03
C LYS A 22 4.92 22.91 -16.22
N GLU A 23 3.69 23.24 -16.61
CA GLU A 23 2.87 24.22 -15.90
C GLU A 23 2.57 23.78 -14.45
N PHE A 24 2.30 22.50 -14.23
CA PHE A 24 2.10 21.94 -12.89
C PHE A 24 3.38 22.06 -12.04
N LEU A 25 4.53 21.61 -12.56
CA LEU A 25 5.80 21.67 -11.83
C LEU A 25 6.26 23.11 -11.58
N SER A 26 5.94 24.05 -12.46
CA SER A 26 6.26 25.48 -12.26
C SER A 26 5.48 26.15 -11.13
N LYS A 27 4.39 25.53 -10.67
CA LYS A 27 3.53 26.05 -9.61
C LYS A 27 3.87 25.48 -8.23
N LEU A 28 4.70 24.43 -8.18
CA LEU A 28 5.10 23.81 -6.93
C LEU A 28 6.19 24.64 -6.26
N ASP A 29 5.95 25.03 -5.02
CA ASP A 29 6.99 25.48 -4.11
C ASP A 29 7.59 24.30 -3.33
N GLU A 30 8.56 24.59 -2.44
CA GLU A 30 9.27 23.56 -1.68
C GLU A 30 8.31 22.82 -0.72
N ASP A 31 7.36 23.52 -0.12
CA ASP A 31 6.35 22.97 0.80
C ASP A 31 5.37 22.03 0.06
N ASP A 32 4.98 22.40 -1.16
CA ASP A 32 4.15 21.57 -2.04
C ASP A 32 4.88 20.27 -2.44
N ILE A 33 6.19 20.34 -2.67
CA ILE A 33 7.02 19.17 -3.01
C ILE A 33 7.09 18.21 -1.82
N GLU A 34 7.35 18.71 -0.61
CA GLU A 34 7.35 17.90 0.61
C GLU A 34 5.99 17.23 0.84
N THR A 35 4.91 17.99 0.68
CA THR A 35 3.53 17.48 0.82
C THR A 35 3.23 16.37 -0.19
N LEU A 36 3.70 16.50 -1.44
CA LEU A 36 3.53 15.47 -2.47
C LEU A 36 4.35 14.21 -2.17
N GLU A 37 5.55 14.35 -1.62
CA GLU A 37 6.40 13.22 -1.19
C GLU A 37 5.71 12.43 -0.08
N ASP A 38 5.21 13.11 0.94
CA ASP A 38 4.44 12.52 2.03
C ASP A 38 3.18 11.80 1.52
N ALA A 39 2.45 12.42 0.60
CA ALA A 39 1.26 11.83 0.00
C ALA A 39 1.57 10.56 -0.80
N MET A 40 2.68 10.53 -1.54
CA MET A 40 3.12 9.33 -2.26
C MET A 40 3.51 8.20 -1.29
N GLN A 41 4.22 8.53 -0.22
CA GLN A 41 4.58 7.55 0.81
C GLN A 41 3.34 6.98 1.48
N PHE A 42 2.40 7.84 1.89
CA PHE A 42 1.13 7.44 2.47
C PHE A 42 0.31 6.54 1.52
N TYR A 43 0.21 6.91 0.23
CA TYR A 43 -0.50 6.11 -0.75
C TYR A 43 0.10 4.70 -0.90
N SER A 44 1.43 4.58 -0.88
CA SER A 44 2.10 3.27 -0.96
C SER A 44 1.76 2.38 0.26
N THR A 45 1.73 2.97 1.45
CA THR A 45 1.37 2.29 2.70
C THR A 45 -0.10 1.88 2.71
N VAL A 46 -1.01 2.80 2.37
CA VAL A 46 -2.46 2.55 2.34
C VAL A 46 -2.83 1.55 1.26
N ARG A 47 -2.22 1.60 0.07
CA ARG A 47 -2.45 0.61 -0.99
C ARG A 47 -2.11 -0.81 -0.53
N THR A 48 -1.06 -0.94 0.27
CA THR A 48 -0.65 -2.22 0.87
C THR A 48 -1.64 -2.67 1.94
N LEU A 49 -2.03 -1.75 2.84
CA LEU A 49 -3.00 -2.03 3.92
C LEU A 49 -4.41 -2.33 3.40
N GLY A 50 -4.88 -1.66 2.35
CA GLY A 50 -6.22 -1.83 1.81
C GLY A 50 -6.46 -3.22 1.22
N ARG A 51 -5.45 -3.80 0.54
CA ARG A 51 -5.53 -5.18 0.05
C ARG A 51 -5.46 -6.18 1.20
N VAL A 52 -4.58 -5.97 2.18
CA VAL A 52 -4.40 -6.88 3.31
C VAL A 52 -5.61 -6.84 4.26
N GLY A 53 -6.17 -5.66 4.53
CA GLY A 53 -7.23 -5.45 5.51
C GLY A 53 -8.50 -6.25 5.24
N LYS A 54 -8.94 -6.34 3.97
CA LYS A 54 -10.09 -7.18 3.60
C LYS A 54 -9.85 -8.65 3.96
N TRP A 55 -8.66 -9.15 3.68
CA TRP A 55 -8.30 -10.54 3.97
C TRP A 55 -8.07 -10.78 5.47
N THR A 56 -7.58 -9.77 6.20
CA THR A 56 -7.43 -9.83 7.67
C THR A 56 -8.77 -9.98 8.38
N VAL A 57 -9.78 -9.18 8.01
CA VAL A 57 -11.11 -9.31 8.64
C VAL A 57 -11.73 -10.67 8.33
N LEU A 58 -11.62 -11.13 7.08
CA LEU A 58 -12.12 -12.44 6.68
C LEU A 58 -11.39 -13.58 7.40
N SER A 59 -10.07 -13.48 7.59
CA SER A 59 -9.28 -14.51 8.28
C SER A 59 -9.64 -14.58 9.76
N ILE A 60 -9.85 -13.45 10.43
CA ILE A 60 -10.31 -13.41 11.82
C ILE A 60 -11.67 -14.11 11.95
N LEU A 61 -12.63 -13.80 11.08
CA LEU A 61 -13.94 -14.45 11.08
C LEU A 61 -13.82 -15.95 10.83
N ALA A 62 -13.00 -16.36 9.86
CA ALA A 62 -12.77 -17.77 9.55
C ALA A 62 -12.13 -18.53 10.73
N ILE A 63 -11.20 -17.91 11.46
CA ILE A 63 -10.58 -18.50 12.65
C ILE A 63 -11.63 -18.72 13.74
N ILE A 64 -12.47 -17.73 14.03
CA ILE A 64 -13.52 -17.84 15.07
C ILE A 64 -14.46 -19.00 14.73
N VAL A 65 -15.00 -19.03 13.50
CA VAL A 65 -15.90 -20.10 13.05
C VAL A 65 -15.20 -21.45 13.07
N GLY A 66 -13.93 -21.51 12.65
CA GLY A 66 -13.11 -22.72 12.66
C GLY A 66 -12.91 -23.29 14.06
N ILE A 67 -12.57 -22.46 15.04
CA ILE A 67 -12.38 -22.90 16.44
C ILE A 67 -13.67 -23.48 17.02
N VAL A 68 -14.80 -22.77 16.85
CA VAL A 68 -16.11 -23.24 17.35
C VAL A 68 -16.48 -24.58 16.71
N SER A 69 -16.33 -24.70 15.39
CA SER A 69 -16.64 -25.94 14.65
C SER A 69 -15.74 -27.11 15.06
N LEU A 70 -14.45 -26.85 15.30
CA LEU A 70 -13.51 -27.87 15.76
C LEU A 70 -13.84 -28.34 17.17
N TYR A 71 -14.21 -27.43 18.08
CA TYR A 71 -14.61 -27.77 19.45
C TYR A 71 -15.81 -28.72 19.48
N GLU A 72 -16.88 -28.38 18.74
CA GLU A 72 -18.07 -29.23 18.65
C GLU A 72 -17.77 -30.63 18.09
N ASN A 73 -16.92 -30.69 17.06
CA ASN A 73 -16.57 -31.95 16.42
C ASN A 73 -15.66 -32.82 17.30
N LEU A 74 -14.72 -32.20 18.03
CA LEU A 74 -13.90 -32.90 19.01
C LEU A 74 -14.76 -33.51 20.13
N LEU A 75 -15.72 -32.74 20.68
CA LEU A 75 -16.66 -33.23 21.68
C LEU A 75 -17.51 -34.38 21.16
N LYS A 76 -18.02 -34.28 19.92
CA LYS A 76 -18.78 -35.36 19.28
C LYS A 76 -17.92 -36.62 19.18
N MET A 77 -16.69 -36.53 18.67
CA MET A 77 -15.81 -37.70 18.57
C MET A 77 -15.52 -38.33 19.93
N TRP A 78 -15.26 -37.51 20.96
CA TRP A 78 -15.02 -38.00 22.32
C TRP A 78 -16.26 -38.69 22.91
N GLY A 79 -17.45 -38.15 22.67
CA GLY A 79 -18.71 -38.76 23.10
C GLY A 79 -19.02 -40.10 22.42
N TRP A 80 -18.51 -40.34 21.22
CA TRP A 80 -18.60 -41.66 20.56
C TRP A 80 -17.60 -42.65 21.15
N PHE A 81 -16.40 -42.19 21.50
CA PHE A 81 -15.33 -43.05 22.02
C PHE A 81 -15.54 -43.47 23.48
N HIS A 82 -16.28 -42.67 24.26
CA HIS A 82 -16.61 -42.98 25.64
C HIS A 82 -17.95 -43.74 25.80
N ARG A 83 -18.58 -44.15 24.70
CA ARG A 83 -19.84 -44.91 24.68
C ARG A 83 -19.62 -46.41 24.58
#